data_AF-A0A661JSG3-F1
#
_entry.id   AF-A0A661JSG3-F1
#
_cell.length_a   1.000
_cell.length_b   1.000
_cell.length_c   1.000
_cell.angle_alpha   90.00
_cell.angle_beta   90.00
_cell.angle_gamma   90.00
#
_symmetry.space_group_name_H-M   'P 1'
#
loop_
_entity.id
_entity.type
_entity.pdbx_description
1 polymer ?
#
loop_
_entity_poly.entity_id
_entity_poly.type
_entity_poly.pdbx_seq_one_letter_code
_entity_poly.pdbx_strand_id
1 'polypeptide(L)'
;MGETLAYKIMREHLVEGRLLPGERIGIRVDQTLTQDATGTLVYLELEAMGLDRIRTELSVSYVDHNTLQTGYENADDHLYLMTVARKLGAFFSPPGNGICHQIHLERFAIPGKTLLGSDSHTPTAGALGMLAIGAGGMDVALAMAGEPFQLTVPRICQVEIKGGLSPWVSAKDVILELLRRLTVKGGVGKIFEYGGDGIRSLTVPQRATIANMGAELGATTSIFPSDEGALRFLRQQGRERDWRPLEADSDARYDERISLRLDDLEPLIALPHSPDNVRPVREVEGKRIHQVVIGSCTNSSYHDLALVAEVLRRERVHPDVSLVIVPGSRQVLGMLAQNGHLASLISAGARVLEPACGPCIGMGQAPPSGGVTLRTFNRNFRGRSGTPDAEIYLVSPETAVASALEGRICDPRRLGEEPRIEEPPLSPEVKALIHPPGSRDEALEVIRGPNIRPLPQFEPLPERIEGKVLLKVGDNVSTDEILPAGAKVLPLRSNIPAIASYTFGSIDPT
;
A
#
# COMPACT_ATOMS: atom_id res chain seq x y z
N MET A 1 3.14 -10.41 33.26
CA MET A 1 2.41 -11.08 32.15
C MET A 1 3.12 -10.69 30.88
N GLY A 2 3.40 -11.65 30.01
CA GLY A 2 3.95 -11.36 28.70
C GLY A 2 3.07 -10.44 27.87
N GLU A 3 3.70 -9.60 27.06
CA GLU A 3 3.07 -8.67 26.15
C GLU A 3 3.20 -9.12 24.71
N THR A 4 2.17 -8.82 23.92
CA THR A 4 2.23 -8.96 22.46
C THR A 4 3.26 -7.98 21.89
N LEU A 5 3.76 -8.25 20.69
CA LEU A 5 4.72 -7.35 20.03
C LEU A 5 4.13 -5.95 19.84
N ALA A 6 2.87 -5.85 19.41
CA ALA A 6 2.18 -4.57 19.24
C ALA A 6 2.10 -3.79 20.56
N TYR A 7 1.78 -4.45 21.69
CA TYR A 7 1.73 -3.81 23.01
C TYR A 7 3.10 -3.31 23.47
N LYS A 8 4.16 -4.09 23.24
CA LYS A 8 5.53 -3.66 23.56
C LYS A 8 5.89 -2.36 22.84
N ILE A 9 5.60 -2.27 21.54
CA ILE A 9 5.88 -1.07 20.74
C ILE A 9 4.98 0.08 21.19
N MET A 10 3.66 -0.11 21.35
CA MET A 10 2.77 0.95 21.83
C MET A 10 3.21 1.49 23.21
N ARG A 11 3.70 0.63 24.10
CA ARG A 11 4.20 1.05 25.43
C ARG A 11 5.48 1.88 25.34
N GLU A 12 6.41 1.52 24.46
CA GLU A 12 7.65 2.28 24.22
C GLU A 12 7.36 3.69 23.66
N HIS A 13 6.20 3.88 23.02
CA HIS A 13 5.80 5.12 22.36
C HIS A 13 4.63 5.84 23.04
N LEU A 14 4.15 5.36 24.20
CA LEU A 14 3.00 5.96 24.89
C LEU A 14 3.35 7.36 25.42
N VAL A 15 2.53 8.35 25.06
CA VAL A 15 2.64 9.75 25.52
C VAL A 15 1.47 10.10 26.45
N GLU A 16 0.26 9.63 26.11
CA GLU A 16 -0.97 9.95 26.83
C GLU A 16 -1.86 8.73 27.04
N GLY A 17 -2.65 8.74 28.11
CA GLY A 17 -3.61 7.67 28.43
C GLY A 17 -2.97 6.44 29.08
N ARG A 18 -3.71 5.34 29.13
CA ARG A 18 -3.24 4.04 29.64
C ARG A 18 -3.54 2.96 28.61
N LEU A 19 -2.61 2.00 28.47
CA LEU A 19 -2.78 0.85 27.59
C LEU A 19 -3.75 -0.19 28.19
N LEU A 20 -5.02 0.22 28.32
CA LEU A 20 -6.12 -0.62 28.76
C LEU A 20 -7.17 -0.75 27.64
N PRO A 21 -7.75 -1.94 27.42
CA PRO A 21 -8.75 -2.13 26.37
C PRO A 21 -9.88 -1.10 26.42
N GLY A 22 -10.15 -0.46 25.28
CA GLY A 22 -11.21 0.54 25.13
C GLY A 22 -10.85 1.97 25.57
N GLU A 23 -9.69 2.20 26.19
CA GLU A 23 -9.23 3.55 26.50
C GLU A 23 -8.64 4.26 25.27
N ARG A 24 -8.71 5.59 25.25
CA ARG A 24 -7.98 6.41 24.28
C ARG A 24 -6.56 6.65 24.76
N ILE A 25 -5.61 6.52 23.85
CA ILE A 25 -4.19 6.76 24.07
C ILE A 25 -3.64 7.69 23.00
N GLY A 26 -2.58 8.41 23.36
CA GLY A 26 -1.74 9.14 22.42
C GLY A 26 -0.37 8.46 22.33
N ILE A 27 0.06 8.09 21.13
CA ILE A 27 1.41 7.54 20.90
C ILE A 27 2.27 8.52 20.08
N ARG A 28 3.56 8.59 20.41
CA ARG A 28 4.55 9.30 19.59
C ARG A 28 4.68 8.58 18.25
N VAL A 29 4.82 9.38 17.19
CA VAL A 29 5.10 8.90 15.84
C VAL A 29 6.56 9.21 15.51
N ASP A 30 7.36 8.19 15.18
CA ASP A 30 8.78 8.37 14.85
C ASP A 30 8.95 8.74 13.37
N GLN A 31 8.18 8.09 12.50
CA GLN A 31 8.25 8.28 11.05
C GLN A 31 6.91 8.67 10.45
N THR A 32 6.93 9.49 9.40
CA THR A 32 5.73 9.72 8.58
C THR A 32 6.00 9.54 7.10
N LEU A 33 4.95 9.17 6.36
CA LEU A 33 4.95 9.19 4.91
C LEU A 33 3.72 9.90 4.36
N THR A 34 3.93 10.67 3.29
CA THR A 34 2.86 11.21 2.48
C THR A 34 3.06 10.81 1.03
N GLN A 35 1.98 10.57 0.31
CA GLN A 35 1.98 10.42 -1.14
C GLN A 35 1.34 11.64 -1.78
N ASP A 36 1.65 11.94 -3.04
CA ASP A 36 1.37 13.23 -3.68
C ASP A 36 -0.11 13.62 -3.74
N ALA A 37 -1.04 12.67 -3.87
CA ALA A 37 -2.46 12.95 -3.90
C ALA A 37 -3.05 13.38 -2.54
N THR A 38 -2.42 13.03 -1.41
CA THR A 38 -2.85 13.47 -0.07
C THR A 38 -1.87 14.42 0.60
N GLY A 39 -0.59 14.31 0.23
CA GLY A 39 0.52 15.07 0.77
C GLY A 39 0.40 16.56 0.45
N THR A 40 -0.12 16.93 -0.72
CA THR A 40 -0.33 18.35 -1.05
C THR A 40 -1.18 19.04 0.00
N LEU A 41 -2.28 18.42 0.43
CA LEU A 41 -3.13 18.94 1.49
C LEU A 41 -2.44 18.92 2.86
N VAL A 42 -1.73 17.84 3.21
CA VAL A 42 -0.95 17.75 4.46
C VAL A 42 0.04 18.90 4.56
N TYR A 43 0.80 19.18 3.49
CA TYR A 43 1.77 20.27 3.49
C TYR A 43 1.10 21.66 3.56
N LEU A 44 -0.06 21.85 2.93
CA LEU A 44 -0.86 23.07 3.09
C LEU A 44 -1.37 23.25 4.53
N GLU A 45 -1.74 22.16 5.21
CA GLU A 45 -2.11 22.17 6.64
C GLU A 45 -0.92 22.58 7.52
N LEU A 46 0.27 22.02 7.28
CA LEU A 46 1.50 22.41 8.00
C LEU A 46 1.85 23.89 7.81
N GLU A 47 1.68 24.41 6.59
CA GLU A 47 1.88 25.83 6.30
C GLU A 47 0.84 26.70 6.99
N ALA A 48 -0.43 26.29 7.02
CA ALA A 48 -1.50 26.99 7.75
C ALA A 48 -1.28 26.98 9.27
N MET A 49 -0.68 25.92 9.82
CA MET A 49 -0.24 25.87 11.22
C MET A 49 0.98 26.77 11.49
N GLY A 50 1.63 27.31 10.46
CA GLY A 50 2.84 28.11 10.59
C GLY A 50 4.06 27.29 11.04
N LEU A 51 4.08 25.98 10.73
CA LEU A 51 5.18 25.12 11.14
C LEU A 51 6.45 25.46 10.36
N ASP A 52 7.53 25.78 11.07
CA ASP A 52 8.85 26.05 10.48
C ASP A 52 9.54 24.77 9.99
N ARG A 53 9.45 23.70 10.79
CA ARG A 53 10.12 22.42 10.53
C ARG A 53 9.35 21.27 11.16
N ILE A 54 9.29 20.15 10.43
CA ILE A 54 8.72 18.88 10.88
C ILE A 54 9.48 18.36 12.12
N ARG A 55 8.75 17.76 13.06
CA ARG A 55 9.26 17.32 14.37
C ARG A 55 9.42 15.80 14.51
N THR A 56 8.84 15.01 13.63
CA THR A 56 9.10 13.55 13.54
C THR A 56 10.55 13.28 13.16
N GLU A 57 11.08 12.11 13.54
CA GLU A 57 12.48 11.76 13.31
C GLU A 57 12.80 11.63 11.81
N LEU A 58 11.84 11.15 11.03
CA LEU A 58 11.95 11.00 9.59
C LEU A 58 10.59 11.17 8.91
N SER A 59 10.53 12.05 7.91
CA SER A 59 9.34 12.22 7.07
C SER A 59 9.71 12.17 5.62
N VAL A 60 8.88 11.52 4.81
CA VAL A 60 9.12 11.38 3.37
C VAL A 60 7.86 11.71 2.57
N SER A 61 7.99 12.63 1.62
CA SER A 61 6.98 12.89 0.60
C SER A 61 7.29 12.11 -0.67
N TYR A 62 6.36 11.27 -1.11
CA TYR A 62 6.46 10.45 -2.30
C TYR A 62 5.60 11.01 -3.43
N VAL A 63 6.08 10.89 -4.66
CA VAL A 63 5.29 11.12 -5.87
C VAL A 63 5.13 9.79 -6.61
N ASP A 64 3.95 9.19 -6.49
CA ASP A 64 3.63 7.87 -7.03
C ASP A 64 2.17 7.70 -7.46
N HIS A 65 1.28 8.64 -7.13
CA HIS A 65 -0.13 8.60 -7.51
C HIS A 65 -0.38 9.36 -8.82
N ASN A 66 -0.05 10.65 -8.89
CA ASN A 66 -0.38 11.56 -9.99
C ASN A 66 0.67 11.62 -11.11
N THR A 67 1.18 10.47 -11.56
CA THR A 67 2.23 10.43 -12.60
C THR A 67 1.69 10.50 -14.03
N LEU A 68 0.40 10.25 -14.25
CA LEU A 68 -0.25 10.49 -15.54
C LEU A 68 -0.52 11.98 -15.73
N GLN A 69 0.33 12.66 -16.49
CA GLN A 69 0.24 14.09 -16.75
C GLN A 69 -0.57 14.39 -18.01
N THR A 70 -1.77 14.95 -17.85
CA THR A 70 -2.61 15.45 -18.94
C THR A 70 -2.70 16.98 -18.99
N GLY A 71 -2.19 17.64 -17.95
CA GLY A 71 -2.21 19.09 -17.74
C GLY A 71 -1.05 19.51 -16.83
N TYR A 72 -1.05 20.78 -16.41
CA TYR A 72 0.03 21.35 -15.59
C TYR A 72 -0.12 21.04 -14.09
N GLU A 73 -1.34 20.71 -13.64
CA GLU A 73 -1.72 20.60 -12.24
C GLU A 73 -0.83 19.61 -11.46
N ASN A 74 -0.63 18.41 -12.01
CA ASN A 74 0.21 17.39 -11.39
C ASN A 74 1.69 17.81 -11.36
N ALA A 75 2.20 18.44 -12.43
CA ALA A 75 3.58 18.90 -12.47
C ALA A 75 3.84 20.01 -11.43
N ASP A 76 2.87 20.92 -11.26
CA ASP A 76 2.91 21.97 -10.25
C ASP A 76 2.81 21.40 -8.83
N ASP A 77 1.94 20.42 -8.59
CA ASP A 77 1.85 19.71 -7.31
C ASP A 77 3.19 19.03 -6.98
N HIS A 78 3.84 18.38 -7.94
CA HIS A 78 5.14 17.75 -7.73
C HIS A 78 6.24 18.77 -7.38
N LEU A 79 6.23 19.93 -8.04
CA LEU A 79 7.18 21.02 -7.78
C LEU A 79 6.95 21.65 -6.40
N TYR A 80 5.69 21.83 -6.02
CA TYR A 80 5.31 22.26 -4.67
C TYR A 80 5.80 21.26 -3.64
N LEU A 81 5.47 19.97 -3.77
CA LEU A 81 5.89 18.92 -2.85
C LEU A 81 7.41 18.84 -2.72
N MET A 82 8.14 18.93 -3.83
CA MET A 82 9.61 18.94 -3.80
C MET A 82 10.16 20.10 -2.97
N THR A 83 9.66 21.32 -3.21
CA THR A 83 10.17 22.53 -2.56
C THR A 83 9.74 22.64 -1.10
N VAL A 84 8.47 22.35 -0.79
CA VAL A 84 7.93 22.39 0.57
C VAL A 84 8.50 21.28 1.46
N ALA A 85 8.65 20.06 0.94
CA ALA A 85 9.27 18.96 1.70
C ALA A 85 10.70 19.32 2.10
N ARG A 86 11.51 19.83 1.15
CA ARG A 86 12.87 20.29 1.45
C ARG A 86 12.88 21.39 2.51
N LYS A 87 12.02 22.41 2.37
CA LYS A 87 11.94 23.53 3.32
C LYS A 87 11.57 23.08 4.73
N LEU A 88 10.54 22.25 4.87
CA LEU A 88 10.05 21.76 6.16
C LEU A 88 10.89 20.62 6.74
N GLY A 89 11.92 20.16 6.05
CA GLY A 89 12.87 19.18 6.56
C GLY A 89 12.51 17.71 6.28
N ALA A 90 11.66 17.43 5.30
CA ALA A 90 11.31 16.09 4.84
C ALA A 90 12.19 15.64 3.66
N PHE A 91 12.35 14.33 3.51
CA PHE A 91 12.88 13.73 2.28
C PHE A 91 11.82 13.81 1.18
N PHE A 92 12.27 13.87 -0.08
CA PHE A 92 11.37 13.86 -1.24
C PHE A 92 11.77 12.75 -2.22
N SER A 93 10.82 11.89 -2.58
CA SER A 93 10.97 10.86 -3.60
C SER A 93 10.23 11.33 -4.87
N PRO A 94 10.96 11.63 -5.97
CA PRO A 94 10.38 12.15 -7.20
C PRO A 94 9.59 11.08 -7.97
N PRO A 95 8.79 11.50 -8.98
CA PRO A 95 8.06 10.57 -9.85
C PRO A 95 9.00 9.56 -10.52
N GLY A 96 8.50 8.34 -10.73
CA GLY A 96 9.24 7.24 -11.36
C GLY A 96 10.29 6.56 -10.47
N ASN A 97 10.42 6.97 -9.19
CA ASN A 97 11.33 6.32 -8.25
C ASN A 97 10.71 5.05 -7.62
N GLY A 98 9.40 5.03 -7.40
CA GLY A 98 8.67 3.89 -6.85
C GLY A 98 7.51 4.28 -5.94
N ILE A 99 6.71 3.28 -5.62
CA ILE A 99 5.52 3.41 -4.78
C ILE A 99 5.94 3.59 -3.32
N CYS A 100 5.28 4.50 -2.62
CA CYS A 100 5.62 4.96 -1.27
C CYS A 100 5.89 3.79 -0.31
N HIS A 101 5.01 2.80 -0.24
CA HIS A 101 5.19 1.64 0.65
C HIS A 101 6.42 0.79 0.31
N GLN A 102 6.66 0.55 -0.98
CA GLN A 102 7.80 -0.25 -1.45
C GLN A 102 9.11 0.49 -1.12
N ILE A 103 9.19 1.77 -1.44
CA ILE A 103 10.38 2.59 -1.16
C ILE A 103 10.58 2.73 0.34
N HIS A 104 9.51 2.91 1.12
CA HIS A 104 9.60 3.02 2.57
C HIS A 104 10.13 1.73 3.19
N LEU A 105 9.60 0.57 2.77
CA LEU A 105 10.08 -0.74 3.20
C LEU A 105 11.58 -0.93 2.87
N GLU A 106 11.98 -0.62 1.64
CA GLU A 106 13.36 -0.77 1.17
C GLU A 106 14.35 0.18 1.88
N ARG A 107 13.94 1.42 2.17
CA ARG A 107 14.88 2.52 2.53
C ARG A 107 14.75 3.10 3.92
N PHE A 108 13.58 3.01 4.54
CA PHE A 108 13.28 3.79 5.75
C PHE A 108 12.68 3.00 6.90
N ALA A 109 12.04 1.85 6.62
CA ALA A 109 11.39 1.05 7.64
C ALA A 109 12.41 0.49 8.66
N ILE A 110 12.17 0.71 9.95
CA ILE A 110 13.06 0.29 11.05
C ILE A 110 12.24 -0.50 12.09
N PRO A 111 12.59 -1.76 12.37
CA PRO A 111 11.87 -2.60 13.33
C PRO A 111 11.61 -1.91 14.68
N GLY A 112 10.35 -1.96 15.12
CA GLY A 112 9.88 -1.48 16.40
C GLY A 112 9.71 0.03 16.51
N LYS A 113 9.88 0.78 15.42
CA LYS A 113 9.42 2.16 15.33
C LYS A 113 7.95 2.24 14.92
N THR A 114 7.37 3.40 15.17
CA THR A 114 6.03 3.78 14.71
C THR A 114 6.10 4.52 13.38
N LEU A 115 5.12 4.27 12.52
CA LEU A 115 4.97 4.95 11.22
C LEU A 115 3.51 5.36 11.02
N LEU A 116 3.29 6.63 10.71
CA LEU A 116 1.97 7.14 10.33
C LEU A 116 2.01 7.64 8.88
N GLY A 117 1.11 7.13 8.04
CA GLY A 117 1.08 7.49 6.63
C GLY A 117 -0.26 8.01 6.16
N SER A 118 -0.26 9.00 5.27
CA SER A 118 -1.48 9.54 4.64
C SER A 118 -2.00 8.63 3.52
N ASP A 119 -1.92 7.31 3.77
CA ASP A 119 -2.30 6.25 2.86
C ASP A 119 -2.68 4.99 3.65
N SER A 120 -3.76 4.32 3.24
CA SER A 120 -4.31 3.14 3.93
C SER A 120 -3.40 1.92 3.93
N HIS A 121 -2.47 1.81 2.97
CA HIS A 121 -1.60 0.64 2.78
C HIS A 121 -0.24 0.79 3.47
N THR A 122 -0.07 1.85 4.26
CA THR A 122 1.03 2.05 5.23
C THR A 122 1.37 0.82 6.10
N PRO A 123 0.41 -0.03 6.53
CA PRO A 123 0.68 -1.29 7.22
C PRO A 123 1.70 -2.23 6.57
N THR A 124 2.02 -2.04 5.28
CA THR A 124 3.10 -2.76 4.57
C THR A 124 4.42 -2.79 5.36
N ALA A 125 4.80 -1.71 6.05
CA ALA A 125 6.04 -1.67 6.83
C ALA A 125 6.02 -2.56 8.09
N GLY A 126 4.84 -3.02 8.51
CA GLY A 126 4.68 -4.00 9.58
C GLY A 126 5.33 -5.35 9.27
N ALA A 127 5.65 -5.64 8.01
CA ALA A 127 6.45 -6.79 7.59
C ALA A 127 7.87 -6.81 8.19
N LEU A 128 8.40 -5.65 8.60
CA LEU A 128 9.68 -5.50 9.31
C LEU A 128 9.50 -5.27 10.81
N GLY A 129 8.30 -5.44 11.36
CA GLY A 129 8.01 -5.24 12.77
C GLY A 129 7.84 -3.78 13.19
N MET A 130 7.42 -2.91 12.27
CA MET A 130 6.95 -1.56 12.61
C MET A 130 5.48 -1.57 13.03
N LEU A 131 5.11 -0.65 13.92
CA LEU A 131 3.72 -0.30 14.13
C LEU A 131 3.34 0.77 13.11
N ALA A 132 2.89 0.34 11.92
CA ALA A 132 2.69 1.20 10.76
C ALA A 132 1.20 1.38 10.44
N ILE A 133 0.67 2.59 10.57
CA ILE A 133 -0.78 2.88 10.52
C ILE A 133 -1.09 3.86 9.39
N GLY A 134 -2.12 3.56 8.61
CA GLY A 134 -2.69 4.52 7.66
C GLY A 134 -3.66 5.45 8.37
N ALA A 135 -3.56 6.75 8.13
CA ALA A 135 -4.40 7.78 8.74
C ALA A 135 -4.78 8.88 7.74
N GLY A 136 -5.70 9.77 8.15
CA GLY A 136 -6.06 10.94 7.36
C GLY A 136 -4.94 11.98 7.32
N GLY A 137 -4.96 12.86 6.32
CA GLY A 137 -3.93 13.90 6.15
C GLY A 137 -3.70 14.75 7.40
N MET A 138 -4.78 15.18 8.06
CA MET A 138 -4.72 15.98 9.28
C MET A 138 -3.99 15.26 10.43
N ASP A 139 -4.26 13.97 10.67
CA ASP A 139 -3.56 13.21 11.72
C ASP A 139 -2.05 13.11 11.42
N VAL A 140 -1.69 12.98 10.14
CA VAL A 140 -0.30 12.98 9.70
C VAL A 140 0.33 14.36 9.85
N ALA A 141 -0.38 15.45 9.52
CA ALA A 141 0.10 16.82 9.73
C ALA A 141 0.34 17.10 11.21
N LEU A 142 -0.57 16.69 12.10
CA LEU A 142 -0.42 16.82 13.55
C LEU A 142 0.78 16.01 14.07
N ALA A 143 0.94 14.76 13.62
CA ALA A 143 2.11 13.95 13.95
C ALA A 143 3.42 14.61 13.47
N MET A 144 3.44 15.15 12.25
CA MET A 144 4.57 15.91 11.71
C MET A 144 4.84 17.20 12.49
N ALA A 145 3.81 17.82 13.09
CA ALA A 145 3.93 18.95 13.99
C ALA A 145 4.35 18.55 15.43
N GLY A 146 4.48 17.25 15.71
CA GLY A 146 4.94 16.69 16.99
C GLY A 146 3.83 16.37 17.98
N GLU A 147 2.56 16.44 17.57
CA GLU A 147 1.43 16.00 18.39
C GLU A 147 1.33 14.47 18.41
N PRO A 148 0.91 13.86 19.53
CA PRO A 148 0.73 12.41 19.61
C PRO A 148 -0.44 11.94 18.74
N PHE A 149 -0.27 10.80 18.07
CA PHE A 149 -1.35 10.17 17.32
C PHE A 149 -2.34 9.51 18.27
N GLN A 150 -3.61 9.92 18.17
CA GLN A 150 -4.67 9.49 19.05
C GLN A 150 -5.38 8.25 18.50
N LEU A 151 -5.45 7.19 19.29
CA LEU A 151 -6.17 5.97 18.95
C LEU A 151 -6.86 5.36 20.17
N THR A 152 -7.89 4.54 19.93
CA THR A 152 -8.41 3.66 20.97
C THR A 152 -7.54 2.41 21.01
N VAL A 153 -7.18 1.95 22.22
CA VAL A 153 -6.34 0.76 22.40
C VAL A 153 -6.94 -0.42 21.61
N PRO A 154 -6.24 -0.92 20.58
CA PRO A 154 -6.77 -1.95 19.70
C PRO A 154 -6.71 -3.32 20.40
N ARG A 155 -7.65 -4.19 20.03
CA ARG A 155 -7.53 -5.62 20.34
C ARG A 155 -6.45 -6.26 19.47
N ILE A 156 -5.79 -7.30 19.96
CA ILE A 156 -4.76 -8.03 19.21
C ILE A 156 -5.30 -9.40 18.80
N CYS A 157 -5.40 -9.60 17.48
CA CYS A 157 -5.70 -10.89 16.88
C CYS A 157 -4.40 -11.57 16.46
N GLN A 158 -4.04 -12.67 17.10
CA GLN A 158 -2.92 -13.49 16.67
C GLN A 158 -3.29 -14.27 15.42
N VAL A 159 -2.44 -14.23 14.39
CA VAL A 159 -2.47 -15.19 13.28
C VAL A 159 -1.27 -16.12 13.43
N GLU A 160 -1.53 -17.33 13.89
CA GLU A 160 -0.53 -18.39 14.03
C GLU A 160 -0.34 -19.11 12.69
N ILE A 161 0.75 -18.77 12.01
CA ILE A 161 1.18 -19.32 10.72
C ILE A 161 1.99 -20.60 10.93
N LYS A 162 1.61 -21.68 10.25
CA LYS A 162 2.25 -23.01 10.29
C LYS A 162 2.60 -23.51 8.89
N GLY A 163 3.63 -24.34 8.78
CA GLY A 163 4.01 -24.95 7.50
C GLY A 163 4.67 -23.98 6.52
N GLY A 164 4.65 -24.31 5.23
CA GLY A 164 5.20 -23.49 4.15
C GLY A 164 4.24 -23.34 2.97
N LEU A 165 4.49 -22.35 2.10
CA LEU A 165 3.70 -22.20 0.87
C LEU A 165 4.04 -23.35 -0.09
N SER A 166 2.99 -23.99 -0.64
CA SER A 166 3.12 -24.95 -1.73
C SER A 166 3.45 -24.26 -3.05
N PRO A 167 4.05 -24.95 -4.05
CA PRO A 167 4.28 -24.37 -5.37
C PRO A 167 3.01 -23.76 -5.96
N TRP A 168 3.15 -22.59 -6.59
CA TRP A 168 2.07 -21.78 -7.18
C TRP A 168 1.08 -21.16 -6.18
N VAL A 169 1.31 -21.31 -4.88
CA VAL A 169 0.57 -20.63 -3.82
C VAL A 169 1.45 -19.53 -3.25
N SER A 170 0.92 -18.31 -3.13
CA SER A 170 1.71 -17.17 -2.68
C SER A 170 1.17 -16.53 -1.41
N ALA A 171 1.92 -15.55 -0.90
CA ALA A 171 1.49 -14.74 0.23
C ALA A 171 0.18 -13.96 -0.05
N LYS A 172 -0.19 -13.79 -1.32
CA LYS A 172 -1.49 -13.24 -1.70
C LYS A 172 -2.63 -14.16 -1.28
N ASP A 173 -2.47 -15.47 -1.42
CA ASP A 173 -3.49 -16.45 -1.04
C ASP A 173 -3.68 -16.51 0.48
N VAL A 174 -2.61 -16.24 1.26
CA VAL A 174 -2.68 -16.13 2.73
C VAL A 174 -3.66 -15.04 3.16
N ILE A 175 -3.53 -13.83 2.61
CA ILE A 175 -4.39 -12.71 3.00
C ILE A 175 -5.77 -12.79 2.36
N LEU A 176 -5.90 -13.37 1.17
CA LEU A 176 -7.20 -13.70 0.58
C LEU A 176 -7.96 -14.74 1.43
N GLU A 177 -7.28 -15.74 2.01
CA GLU A 177 -7.91 -16.70 2.91
C GLU A 177 -8.39 -16.04 4.21
N LEU A 178 -7.63 -15.09 4.76
CA LEU A 178 -8.08 -14.31 5.91
C LEU A 178 -9.30 -13.44 5.56
N LEU A 179 -9.29 -12.77 4.41
CA LEU A 179 -10.44 -12.01 3.91
C LEU A 179 -11.67 -12.90 3.71
N ARG A 180 -11.49 -14.12 3.18
CA ARG A 180 -12.57 -15.10 3.03
C ARG A 180 -13.20 -15.49 4.36
N ARG A 181 -12.39 -15.64 5.43
CA ARG A 181 -12.84 -16.03 6.77
C ARG A 181 -13.46 -14.88 7.55
N LEU A 182 -12.90 -13.68 7.42
CA LEU A 182 -13.14 -12.57 8.33
C LEU A 182 -13.94 -11.43 7.72
N THR A 183 -14.03 -11.37 6.40
CA THR A 183 -14.66 -10.28 5.61
C THR A 183 -13.93 -8.94 5.75
N VAL A 184 -14.36 -7.93 4.98
CA VAL A 184 -13.82 -6.56 5.06
C VAL A 184 -14.05 -5.85 6.40
N LYS A 185 -14.83 -6.44 7.31
CA LYS A 185 -15.13 -5.88 8.65
C LYS A 185 -14.44 -6.62 9.79
N GLY A 186 -13.72 -7.72 9.52
CA GLY A 186 -13.21 -8.60 10.56
C GLY A 186 -12.10 -8.00 11.42
N GLY A 187 -11.42 -6.97 10.92
CA GLY A 187 -10.29 -6.28 11.55
C GLY A 187 -10.60 -4.97 12.26
N VAL A 188 -11.84 -4.47 12.20
CA VAL A 188 -12.17 -3.15 12.77
C VAL A 188 -11.82 -3.08 14.26
N GLY A 189 -10.97 -2.11 14.61
CA GLY A 189 -10.46 -1.91 15.98
C GLY A 189 -9.46 -2.96 16.44
N LYS A 190 -8.81 -3.68 15.50
CA LYS A 190 -7.84 -4.72 15.80
C LYS A 190 -6.50 -4.50 15.10
N ILE A 191 -5.44 -5.00 15.72
CA ILE A 191 -4.15 -5.26 15.08
C ILE A 191 -4.04 -6.76 14.82
N PHE A 192 -3.62 -7.13 13.61
CA PHE A 192 -3.24 -8.51 13.30
C PHE A 192 -1.75 -8.70 13.59
N GLU A 193 -1.44 -9.56 14.55
CA GLU A 193 -0.08 -9.90 14.92
C GLU A 193 0.24 -11.31 14.43
N TYR A 194 1.17 -11.42 13.49
CA TYR A 194 1.52 -12.67 12.84
C TYR A 194 2.64 -13.36 13.62
N GLY A 195 2.46 -14.63 13.93
CA GLY A 195 3.44 -15.45 14.66
C GLY A 195 3.37 -16.90 14.21
N GLY A 196 4.05 -17.80 14.93
CA GLY A 196 4.13 -19.21 14.58
C GLY A 196 5.41 -19.58 13.81
N ASP A 197 5.64 -20.88 13.67
CA ASP A 197 6.86 -21.44 13.07
C ASP A 197 6.94 -21.20 11.56
N GLY A 198 5.80 -21.17 10.88
CA GLY A 198 5.71 -20.90 9.43
C GLY A 198 6.13 -19.49 9.02
N ILE A 199 6.27 -18.54 9.95
CA ILE A 199 6.80 -17.19 9.64
C ILE A 199 8.20 -17.26 9.00
N ARG A 200 9.00 -18.26 9.38
CA ARG A 200 10.35 -18.46 8.85
C ARG A 200 10.37 -18.85 7.37
N SER A 201 9.27 -19.40 6.84
CA SER A 201 9.15 -19.73 5.43
C SER A 201 8.78 -18.54 4.55
N LEU A 202 8.39 -17.40 5.15
CA LEU A 202 7.96 -16.20 4.44
C LEU A 202 9.09 -15.17 4.37
N THR A 203 9.38 -14.67 3.16
CA THR A 203 10.29 -13.54 2.94
C THR A 203 9.64 -12.22 3.40
N VAL A 204 10.44 -11.17 3.61
CA VAL A 204 9.90 -9.84 3.97
C VAL A 204 8.94 -9.30 2.90
N PRO A 205 9.22 -9.39 1.58
CA PRO A 205 8.24 -9.02 0.56
C PRO A 205 6.92 -9.80 0.65
N GLN A 206 6.97 -11.10 0.95
CA GLN A 206 5.76 -11.92 1.18
C GLN A 206 4.99 -11.46 2.42
N ARG A 207 5.68 -11.16 3.53
CA ARG A 207 5.07 -10.57 4.73
C ARG A 207 4.46 -9.21 4.42
N ALA A 208 5.09 -8.41 3.55
CA ALA A 208 4.61 -7.10 3.12
C ALA A 208 3.32 -7.21 2.32
N THR A 209 3.18 -8.19 1.42
CA THR A 209 1.90 -8.49 0.74
C THR A 209 0.77 -8.74 1.75
N ILE A 210 1.04 -9.56 2.77
CA ILE A 210 0.04 -9.90 3.80
C ILE A 210 -0.30 -8.68 4.65
N ALA A 211 0.71 -7.93 5.10
CA ALA A 211 0.53 -6.76 5.93
C ALA A 211 -0.21 -5.63 5.20
N ASN A 212 0.14 -5.39 3.92
CA ASN A 212 -0.51 -4.43 3.03
C ASN A 212 -2.02 -4.67 2.96
N MET A 213 -2.42 -5.88 2.58
CA MET A 213 -3.83 -6.23 2.44
C MET A 213 -4.57 -6.47 3.76
N GLY A 214 -3.87 -6.40 4.90
CA GLY A 214 -4.51 -6.28 6.21
C GLY A 214 -5.40 -5.03 6.30
N ALA A 215 -5.11 -3.98 5.52
CA ALA A 215 -5.97 -2.81 5.41
C ALA A 215 -7.38 -3.16 4.91
N GLU A 216 -7.50 -4.11 3.99
CA GLU A 216 -8.79 -4.56 3.45
C GLU A 216 -9.64 -5.35 4.46
N LEU A 217 -9.05 -5.87 5.54
CA LEU A 217 -9.81 -6.43 6.68
C LEU A 217 -10.44 -5.33 7.56
N GLY A 218 -10.11 -4.06 7.32
CA GLY A 218 -10.42 -2.93 8.21
C GLY A 218 -9.53 -2.88 9.45
N ALA A 219 -8.38 -3.57 9.42
CA ALA A 219 -7.42 -3.57 10.53
C ALA A 219 -6.80 -2.19 10.75
N THR A 220 -6.50 -1.86 12.00
CA THR A 220 -5.67 -0.69 12.33
C THR A 220 -4.27 -0.84 11.71
N THR A 221 -3.68 -2.03 11.83
CA THR A 221 -2.47 -2.43 11.12
C THR A 221 -2.24 -3.95 11.22
N SER A 222 -1.21 -4.43 10.54
CA SER A 222 -0.67 -5.79 10.59
C SER A 222 0.80 -5.72 10.98
N ILE A 223 1.28 -6.63 11.83
CA ILE A 223 2.69 -6.65 12.27
C ILE A 223 3.27 -8.06 12.34
N PHE A 224 4.51 -8.20 11.86
CA PHE A 224 5.32 -9.40 11.92
C PHE A 224 6.49 -9.22 12.90
N PRO A 225 7.06 -10.30 13.46
CA PRO A 225 8.29 -10.22 14.23
C PRO A 225 9.47 -9.75 13.38
N SER A 226 10.44 -9.13 14.02
CA SER A 226 11.74 -8.83 13.41
C SER A 226 12.71 -9.97 13.72
N ASP A 227 12.76 -10.95 12.83
CA ASP A 227 13.54 -12.18 12.95
C ASP A 227 14.75 -12.18 12.01
N GLU A 228 15.37 -13.35 11.81
CA GLU A 228 16.47 -13.52 10.86
C GLU A 228 16.07 -13.19 9.41
N GLY A 229 14.79 -13.37 9.04
CA GLY A 229 14.28 -12.96 7.74
C GLY A 229 14.32 -11.44 7.56
N ALA A 230 13.92 -10.70 8.59
CA ALA A 230 14.07 -9.25 8.63
C ALA A 230 15.53 -8.80 8.57
N LEU A 231 16.44 -9.48 9.28
CA LEU A 231 17.88 -9.23 9.21
C LEU A 231 18.43 -9.45 7.79
N ARG A 232 18.08 -10.56 7.14
CA ARG A 232 18.51 -10.85 5.76
C ARG A 232 18.05 -9.76 4.80
N PHE A 233 16.78 -9.35 4.88
CA PHE A 233 16.25 -8.27 4.04
C PHE A 233 16.98 -6.95 4.27
N LEU A 234 17.13 -6.52 5.54
CA LEU A 234 17.84 -5.28 5.85
C LEU A 234 19.30 -5.33 5.40
N ARG A 235 19.99 -6.46 5.54
CA ARG A 235 21.34 -6.65 5.02
C ARG A 235 21.39 -6.54 3.49
N GLN A 236 20.45 -7.16 2.76
CA GLN A 236 20.34 -7.00 1.31
C GLN A 236 20.19 -5.52 0.93
N GLN A 237 19.43 -4.75 1.71
CA GLN A 237 19.27 -3.29 1.51
C GLN A 237 20.46 -2.45 2.01
N GLY A 238 21.55 -3.06 2.52
CA GLY A 238 22.69 -2.35 3.08
C GLY A 238 22.42 -1.65 4.43
N ARG A 239 21.40 -2.14 5.16
CA ARG A 239 20.82 -1.52 6.36
C ARG A 239 20.83 -2.45 7.57
N GLU A 240 21.78 -3.38 7.66
CA GLU A 240 21.85 -4.34 8.77
C GLU A 240 21.95 -3.68 10.15
N ARG A 241 22.50 -2.45 10.23
CA ARG A 241 22.57 -1.66 11.47
C ARG A 241 21.20 -1.21 12.01
N ASP A 242 20.17 -1.18 11.16
CA ASP A 242 18.82 -0.80 11.55
C ASP A 242 18.06 -1.97 12.18
N TRP A 243 18.59 -3.20 12.07
CA TRP A 243 17.92 -4.39 12.58
C TRP A 243 18.02 -4.48 14.12
N ARG A 244 16.88 -4.80 14.75
CA ARG A 244 16.81 -5.27 16.13
C ARG A 244 15.85 -6.45 16.21
N PRO A 245 16.16 -7.53 16.97
CA PRO A 245 15.25 -8.65 17.13
C PRO A 245 14.00 -8.22 17.91
N LEU A 246 12.82 -8.59 17.42
CA LEU A 246 11.55 -8.26 18.06
C LEU A 246 10.57 -9.43 17.95
N GLU A 247 10.05 -9.85 19.08
CA GLU A 247 9.04 -10.90 19.19
C GLU A 247 8.09 -10.64 20.38
N ALA A 248 6.90 -11.22 20.31
CA ALA A 248 5.99 -11.28 21.45
C ALA A 248 6.60 -12.13 22.57
N ASP A 249 6.21 -11.87 23.82
CA ASP A 249 6.60 -12.74 24.92
C ASP A 249 5.95 -14.13 24.78
N SER A 250 6.66 -15.17 25.23
CA SER A 250 6.17 -16.56 25.12
C SER A 250 4.84 -16.82 25.84
N ASP A 251 4.52 -16.05 26.89
CA ASP A 251 3.26 -16.09 27.64
C ASP A 251 2.31 -14.93 27.28
N ALA A 252 2.53 -14.26 26.15
CA ALA A 252 1.67 -13.17 25.68
C ALA A 252 0.21 -13.61 25.52
N ARG A 253 -0.71 -12.75 25.98
CA ARG A 253 -2.14 -12.96 25.83
C ARG A 253 -2.68 -12.17 24.64
N TYR A 254 -3.50 -12.84 23.86
CA TYR A 254 -4.16 -12.29 22.67
C TYR A 254 -5.67 -12.31 22.89
N ASP A 255 -6.37 -11.30 22.37
CA ASP A 255 -7.82 -11.22 22.44
C ASP A 255 -8.48 -12.27 21.54
N GLU A 256 -7.85 -12.54 20.40
CA GLU A 256 -8.31 -13.49 19.39
C GLU A 256 -7.13 -14.29 18.84
N ARG A 257 -7.40 -15.53 18.39
CA ARG A 257 -6.40 -16.40 17.78
C ARG A 257 -6.98 -17.08 16.54
N ILE A 258 -6.23 -17.04 15.46
CA ILE A 258 -6.53 -17.70 14.19
C ILE A 258 -5.33 -18.58 13.85
N SER A 259 -5.57 -19.86 13.57
CA SER A 259 -4.52 -20.75 13.06
C SER A 259 -4.66 -20.90 11.55
N LEU A 260 -3.55 -20.76 10.84
CA LEU A 260 -3.48 -20.87 9.40
C LEU A 260 -2.28 -21.73 9.01
N ARG A 261 -2.56 -22.87 8.38
CA ARG A 261 -1.53 -23.76 7.82
C ARG A 261 -1.35 -23.44 6.36
N LEU A 262 -0.13 -23.05 5.99
CA LEU A 262 0.20 -22.64 4.63
C LEU A 262 0.15 -23.81 3.64
N ASP A 263 0.46 -25.02 4.10
CA ASP A 263 0.47 -26.23 3.26
C ASP A 263 -0.93 -26.61 2.73
N ASP A 264 -1.99 -26.18 3.44
CA ASP A 264 -3.38 -26.47 3.08
C ASP A 264 -3.97 -25.42 2.11
N LEU A 265 -3.24 -24.34 1.84
CA LEU A 265 -3.69 -23.30 0.93
C LEU A 265 -3.62 -23.78 -0.52
N GLU A 266 -4.57 -23.31 -1.32
CA GLU A 266 -4.57 -23.43 -2.77
C GLU A 266 -4.71 -22.03 -3.40
N PRO A 267 -4.43 -21.84 -4.71
CA PRO A 267 -4.57 -20.53 -5.34
C PRO A 267 -5.98 -19.96 -5.18
N LEU A 268 -6.08 -18.71 -4.73
CA LEU A 268 -7.32 -18.00 -4.45
C LEU A 268 -7.51 -16.79 -5.36
N ILE A 269 -8.76 -16.38 -5.51
CA ILE A 269 -9.18 -15.23 -6.31
C ILE A 269 -10.32 -14.49 -5.61
N ALA A 270 -10.19 -13.16 -5.47
CA ALA A 270 -11.29 -12.31 -5.04
C ALA A 270 -12.11 -11.87 -6.26
N LEU A 271 -13.38 -12.25 -6.28
CA LEU A 271 -14.32 -11.89 -7.33
C LEU A 271 -14.83 -10.44 -7.13
N PRO A 272 -15.29 -9.76 -8.19
CA PRO A 272 -15.91 -8.45 -8.04
C PRO A 272 -17.15 -8.48 -7.14
N HIS A 273 -17.55 -7.39 -6.48
CA HIS A 273 -16.85 -6.10 -6.37
C HIS A 273 -16.34 -5.88 -4.94
N SER A 274 -15.88 -6.93 -4.27
CA SER A 274 -15.37 -6.87 -2.90
C SER A 274 -14.13 -7.75 -2.72
N PRO A 275 -13.10 -7.28 -1.99
CA PRO A 275 -11.86 -8.05 -1.79
C PRO A 275 -12.07 -9.30 -0.93
N ASP A 276 -13.19 -9.38 -0.19
CA ASP A 276 -13.56 -10.57 0.61
C ASP A 276 -14.45 -11.58 -0.13
N ASN A 277 -14.85 -11.31 -1.38
CA ASN A 277 -15.60 -12.28 -2.19
C ASN A 277 -14.66 -13.33 -2.80
N VAL A 278 -13.99 -14.10 -1.93
CA VAL A 278 -12.89 -14.98 -2.30
C VAL A 278 -13.40 -16.39 -2.62
N ARG A 279 -12.85 -17.00 -3.68
CA ARG A 279 -13.06 -18.40 -4.07
C ARG A 279 -11.72 -19.05 -4.46
N PRO A 280 -11.60 -20.39 -4.39
CA PRO A 280 -10.54 -21.11 -5.07
C PRO A 280 -10.55 -20.82 -6.58
N VAL A 281 -9.37 -20.64 -7.18
CA VAL A 281 -9.26 -20.35 -8.62
C VAL A 281 -9.93 -21.44 -9.46
N ARG A 282 -9.74 -22.72 -9.09
CA ARG A 282 -10.34 -23.89 -9.76
C ARG A 282 -11.87 -23.85 -9.89
N GLU A 283 -12.57 -23.11 -9.02
CA GLU A 283 -14.04 -23.01 -9.06
C GLU A 283 -14.54 -22.01 -10.11
N VAL A 284 -13.67 -21.12 -10.58
CA VAL A 284 -14.04 -20.00 -11.48
C VAL A 284 -13.21 -19.97 -12.78
N GLU A 285 -12.49 -21.05 -13.07
CA GLU A 285 -11.72 -21.20 -14.31
C GLU A 285 -12.60 -21.08 -15.57
N GLY A 286 -11.99 -20.68 -16.68
CA GLY A 286 -12.63 -20.65 -17.98
C GLY A 286 -13.28 -19.32 -18.36
N LYS A 287 -13.49 -18.40 -17.41
CA LYS A 287 -14.02 -17.06 -17.70
C LYS A 287 -13.02 -16.26 -18.54
N ARG A 288 -13.43 -15.79 -19.73
CA ARG A 288 -12.60 -14.97 -20.61
C ARG A 288 -12.18 -13.67 -19.94
N ILE A 289 -10.95 -13.25 -20.23
CA ILE A 289 -10.36 -12.03 -19.67
C ILE A 289 -9.87 -11.10 -20.79
N HIS A 290 -9.78 -9.80 -20.52
CA HIS A 290 -9.37 -8.79 -21.49
C HIS A 290 -8.06 -8.10 -21.08
N GLN A 291 -7.78 -8.06 -19.79
CA GLN A 291 -6.63 -7.35 -19.23
C GLN A 291 -6.07 -8.10 -18.03
N VAL A 292 -4.75 -8.11 -17.91
CA VAL A 292 -4.04 -8.53 -16.70
C VAL A 292 -3.08 -7.42 -16.31
N VAL A 293 -3.10 -7.01 -15.05
CA VAL A 293 -2.17 -6.02 -14.50
C VAL A 293 -1.46 -6.60 -13.29
N ILE A 294 -0.14 -6.80 -13.43
CA ILE A 294 0.71 -7.39 -12.39
C ILE A 294 1.62 -6.31 -11.81
N GLY A 295 1.78 -6.27 -10.49
CA GLY A 295 2.59 -5.29 -9.78
C GLY A 295 1.80 -4.46 -8.77
N SER A 296 2.10 -3.15 -8.71
CA SER A 296 1.67 -2.21 -7.65
C SER A 296 2.17 -2.59 -6.25
N CYS A 297 1.87 -1.79 -5.23
CA CYS A 297 2.47 -1.93 -3.89
C CYS A 297 2.28 -3.29 -3.22
N THR A 298 1.31 -4.09 -3.64
CA THR A 298 0.99 -5.37 -3.01
C THR A 298 1.86 -6.53 -3.50
N ASN A 299 2.18 -6.59 -4.80
CA ASN A 299 2.81 -7.76 -5.44
C ASN A 299 3.74 -7.33 -6.58
N SER A 300 4.76 -6.53 -6.25
CA SER A 300 5.71 -5.97 -7.21
C SER A 300 7.17 -6.10 -6.76
N SER A 301 7.46 -7.09 -5.91
CA SER A 301 8.83 -7.38 -5.52
C SER A 301 9.63 -7.92 -6.71
N TYR A 302 10.95 -8.00 -6.57
CA TYR A 302 11.78 -8.65 -7.59
C TYR A 302 11.30 -10.08 -7.84
N HIS A 303 11.06 -10.85 -6.77
CA HIS A 303 10.59 -12.23 -6.87
C HIS A 303 9.29 -12.35 -7.67
N ASP A 304 8.28 -11.52 -7.35
CA ASP A 304 6.98 -11.54 -8.04
C ASP A 304 7.14 -11.33 -9.55
N LEU A 305 7.93 -10.33 -9.95
CA LEU A 305 8.05 -9.93 -11.34
C LEU A 305 9.04 -10.81 -12.13
N ALA A 306 10.06 -11.34 -11.46
CA ALA A 306 10.97 -12.32 -12.04
C ALA A 306 10.23 -13.64 -12.32
N LEU A 307 9.38 -14.12 -11.40
CA LEU A 307 8.53 -15.29 -11.64
C LEU A 307 7.69 -15.14 -12.92
N VAL A 308 7.03 -13.99 -13.05
CA VAL A 308 6.23 -13.68 -14.25
C VAL A 308 7.11 -13.66 -15.51
N ALA A 309 8.30 -13.06 -15.44
CA ALA A 309 9.23 -13.02 -16.56
C ALA A 309 9.76 -14.41 -16.95
N GLU A 310 10.00 -15.29 -15.98
CA GLU A 310 10.45 -16.66 -16.19
C GLU A 310 9.40 -17.50 -16.90
N VAL A 311 8.14 -17.43 -16.44
CA VAL A 311 7.00 -18.08 -17.09
C VAL A 311 6.84 -17.57 -18.54
N LEU A 312 7.06 -16.28 -18.76
CA LEU A 312 6.90 -15.66 -20.08
C LEU A 312 8.12 -15.79 -21.01
N ARG A 313 9.26 -16.32 -20.54
CA ARG A 313 10.55 -16.25 -21.27
C ARG A 313 10.48 -16.78 -22.70
N ARG A 314 9.66 -17.81 -22.96
CA ARG A 314 9.51 -18.45 -24.28
C ARG A 314 8.07 -18.45 -24.77
N GLU A 315 7.19 -17.76 -24.07
CA GLU A 315 5.77 -17.71 -24.35
C GLU A 315 5.38 -16.35 -24.93
N ARG A 316 4.16 -16.26 -25.45
CA ARG A 316 3.53 -14.99 -25.82
C ARG A 316 2.22 -14.86 -25.09
N VAL A 317 1.92 -13.64 -24.63
CA VAL A 317 0.63 -13.32 -24.05
C VAL A 317 -0.47 -13.65 -25.06
N HIS A 318 -1.61 -14.16 -24.58
CA HIS A 318 -2.75 -14.46 -25.42
C HIS A 318 -3.15 -13.22 -26.24
N PRO A 319 -3.43 -13.33 -27.56
CA PRO A 319 -3.62 -12.16 -28.44
C PRO A 319 -4.77 -11.24 -28.03
N ASP A 320 -5.78 -11.78 -27.35
CA ASP A 320 -6.93 -11.03 -26.87
C ASP A 320 -6.73 -10.39 -25.47
N VAL A 321 -5.56 -10.57 -24.85
CA VAL A 321 -5.28 -10.09 -23.49
C VAL A 321 -4.23 -8.97 -23.51
N SER A 322 -4.58 -7.85 -22.87
CA SER A 322 -3.60 -6.81 -22.57
C SER A 322 -2.88 -7.09 -21.26
N LEU A 323 -1.61 -7.50 -21.32
CA LEU A 323 -0.75 -7.65 -20.13
C LEU A 323 0.03 -6.36 -19.84
N VAL A 324 -0.04 -5.93 -18.58
CA VAL A 324 0.66 -4.75 -18.06
C VAL A 324 1.44 -5.12 -16.81
N ILE A 325 2.69 -4.66 -16.71
CA ILE A 325 3.58 -4.87 -15.56
C ILE A 325 3.90 -3.53 -14.90
N VAL A 326 3.74 -3.46 -13.58
CA VAL A 326 3.93 -2.25 -12.77
C VAL A 326 4.98 -2.51 -11.67
N PRO A 327 6.26 -2.22 -11.92
CA PRO A 327 7.31 -2.40 -10.92
C PRO A 327 7.07 -1.57 -9.66
N GLY A 328 7.43 -2.10 -8.48
CA GLY A 328 7.20 -1.39 -7.21
C GLY A 328 8.18 -0.25 -6.97
N SER A 329 9.39 -0.39 -7.50
CA SER A 329 10.46 0.59 -7.34
C SER A 329 11.38 0.60 -8.55
N ARG A 330 12.11 1.70 -8.69
CA ARG A 330 13.23 1.83 -9.62
C ARG A 330 14.29 0.77 -9.37
N GLN A 331 14.52 0.40 -8.09
CA GLN A 331 15.40 -0.70 -7.72
C GLN A 331 14.96 -2.01 -8.39
N VAL A 332 13.71 -2.41 -8.19
CA VAL A 332 13.16 -3.65 -8.77
C VAL A 332 13.23 -3.60 -10.30
N LEU A 333 12.81 -2.50 -10.93
CA LEU A 333 12.88 -2.36 -12.39
C LEU A 333 14.32 -2.48 -12.92
N GLY A 334 15.28 -1.85 -12.24
CA GLY A 334 16.70 -1.94 -12.61
C GLY A 334 17.24 -3.37 -12.46
N MET A 335 16.87 -4.08 -11.40
CA MET A 335 17.24 -5.49 -11.21
C MET A 335 16.65 -6.38 -12.33
N LEU A 336 15.38 -6.19 -12.70
CA LEU A 336 14.78 -6.92 -13.83
C LEU A 336 15.52 -6.65 -15.15
N ALA A 337 15.97 -5.42 -15.38
CA ALA A 337 16.72 -5.04 -16.57
C ALA A 337 18.10 -5.72 -16.61
N GLN A 338 18.84 -5.68 -15.50
CA GLN A 338 20.18 -6.24 -15.40
C GLN A 338 20.20 -7.78 -15.49
N ASN A 339 19.10 -8.44 -15.11
CA ASN A 339 18.99 -9.91 -15.11
C ASN A 339 18.21 -10.46 -16.33
N GLY A 340 17.95 -9.62 -17.35
CA GLY A 340 17.29 -10.05 -18.60
C GLY A 340 15.78 -10.29 -18.49
N HIS A 341 15.19 -10.28 -17.30
CA HIS A 341 13.75 -10.43 -17.09
C HIS A 341 12.93 -9.35 -17.80
N LEU A 342 13.42 -8.10 -17.85
CA LEU A 342 12.72 -7.03 -18.57
C LEU A 342 12.59 -7.34 -20.07
N ALA A 343 13.62 -7.92 -20.67
CA ALA A 343 13.60 -8.30 -22.08
C ALA A 343 12.59 -9.43 -22.34
N SER A 344 12.48 -10.40 -21.43
CA SER A 344 11.48 -11.48 -21.49
C SER A 344 10.05 -10.92 -21.43
N LEU A 345 9.77 -10.00 -20.51
CA LEU A 345 8.45 -9.38 -20.38
C LEU A 345 8.04 -8.64 -21.67
N ILE A 346 8.94 -7.81 -22.21
CA ILE A 346 8.68 -7.05 -23.45
C ILE A 346 8.49 -7.99 -24.64
N SER A 347 9.34 -9.02 -24.75
CA SER A 347 9.32 -9.97 -25.88
C SER A 347 8.05 -10.83 -25.89
N ALA A 348 7.47 -11.11 -24.73
CA ALA A 348 6.18 -11.79 -24.60
C ALA A 348 4.96 -10.90 -24.95
N GLY A 349 5.17 -9.59 -25.14
CA GLY A 349 4.13 -8.62 -25.48
C GLY A 349 3.59 -7.82 -24.30
N ALA A 350 4.23 -7.87 -23.13
CA ALA A 350 3.81 -7.09 -21.97
C ALA A 350 4.20 -5.61 -22.10
N ARG A 351 3.33 -4.71 -21.62
CA ARG A 351 3.65 -3.28 -21.47
C ARG A 351 4.15 -3.02 -20.05
N VAL A 352 5.38 -2.56 -19.91
CA VAL A 352 5.97 -2.21 -18.60
C VAL A 352 5.75 -0.74 -18.34
N LEU A 353 5.11 -0.42 -17.20
CA LEU A 353 4.87 0.96 -16.77
C LEU A 353 6.01 1.46 -15.89
N GLU A 354 6.01 2.77 -15.65
CA GLU A 354 6.89 3.37 -14.66
C GLU A 354 6.58 2.87 -13.23
N PRO A 355 7.56 2.92 -12.31
CA PRO A 355 7.34 2.56 -10.90
C PRO A 355 6.45 3.59 -10.17
N ALA A 356 5.13 3.38 -10.24
CA ALA A 356 4.09 4.24 -9.65
C ALA A 356 2.81 3.42 -9.38
N CYS A 357 1.85 3.98 -8.63
CA CYS A 357 0.57 3.33 -8.33
C CYS A 357 -0.24 3.04 -9.61
N GLY A 358 -0.34 4.06 -10.48
CA GLY A 358 -0.96 3.99 -11.80
C GLY A 358 -2.32 3.27 -11.81
N PRO A 359 -2.47 2.12 -12.49
CA PRO A 359 -3.77 1.45 -12.64
C PRO A 359 -4.45 1.06 -11.33
N CYS A 360 -3.71 0.92 -10.22
CA CYS A 360 -4.24 0.53 -8.90
C CYS A 360 -5.29 1.52 -8.36
N ILE A 361 -5.11 2.80 -8.68
CA ILE A 361 -6.00 3.90 -8.28
C ILE A 361 -6.84 4.43 -9.45
N GLY A 362 -6.92 3.66 -10.55
CA GLY A 362 -7.63 4.06 -11.77
C GLY A 362 -6.90 5.10 -12.61
N MET A 363 -5.58 5.27 -12.44
CA MET A 363 -4.76 6.17 -13.26
C MET A 363 -4.12 5.43 -14.42
N GLY A 364 -4.79 5.50 -15.58
CA GLY A 364 -4.39 4.78 -16.79
C GLY A 364 -4.74 3.30 -16.77
N GLN A 365 -4.59 2.65 -17.92
CA GLN A 365 -4.92 1.22 -18.13
C GLN A 365 -6.34 0.83 -17.68
N ALA A 366 -7.31 1.71 -17.93
CA ALA A 366 -8.71 1.37 -17.75
C ALA A 366 -9.08 0.18 -18.67
N PRO A 367 -9.77 -0.86 -18.17
CA PRO A 367 -10.25 -1.96 -19.00
C PRO A 367 -11.38 -1.49 -19.92
N PRO A 368 -11.71 -2.23 -21.00
CA PRO A 368 -12.87 -1.91 -21.85
C PRO A 368 -14.17 -1.97 -21.06
N SER A 369 -15.23 -1.30 -21.56
CA SER A 369 -16.58 -1.35 -20.97
C SER A 369 -17.07 -2.79 -20.83
N GLY A 370 -17.59 -3.15 -19.66
CA GLY A 370 -17.98 -4.53 -19.32
C GLY A 370 -16.81 -5.53 -19.29
N GLY A 371 -15.57 -5.04 -19.35
CA GLY A 371 -14.37 -5.85 -19.45
C GLY A 371 -13.99 -6.54 -18.14
N VAL A 372 -13.49 -7.76 -18.27
CA VAL A 372 -12.89 -8.53 -17.17
C VAL A 372 -11.39 -8.26 -17.08
N THR A 373 -10.93 -7.81 -15.91
CA THR A 373 -9.51 -7.53 -15.62
C THR A 373 -9.04 -8.29 -14.37
N LEU A 374 -7.89 -8.95 -14.47
CA LEU A 374 -7.21 -9.58 -13.33
C LEU A 374 -6.10 -8.67 -12.85
N ARG A 375 -6.03 -8.42 -11.55
CA ARG A 375 -5.07 -7.49 -10.96
C ARG A 375 -4.42 -8.09 -9.74
N THR A 376 -3.11 -7.95 -9.61
CA THR A 376 -2.38 -8.38 -8.40
C THR A 376 -2.39 -7.31 -7.31
N PHE A 377 -3.43 -6.48 -7.29
CA PHE A 377 -3.60 -5.36 -6.38
C PHE A 377 -4.44 -5.78 -5.17
N ASN A 378 -4.92 -4.81 -4.40
CA ASN A 378 -5.61 -5.04 -3.13
C ASN A 378 -7.10 -4.64 -3.14
N ARG A 379 -7.57 -3.82 -4.08
CA ARG A 379 -8.97 -3.36 -4.15
C ARG A 379 -9.63 -3.60 -5.50
N ASN A 380 -10.87 -4.09 -5.47
CA ASN A 380 -11.70 -4.36 -6.64
C ASN A 380 -13.13 -3.79 -6.53
N PHE A 381 -13.30 -2.72 -5.75
CA PHE A 381 -14.57 -1.99 -5.67
C PHE A 381 -15.02 -1.51 -7.05
N ARG A 382 -16.33 -1.34 -7.23
CA ARG A 382 -16.94 -0.88 -8.49
C ARG A 382 -16.31 0.45 -8.94
N GLY A 383 -15.95 0.54 -10.22
CA GLY A 383 -15.35 1.75 -10.80
C GLY A 383 -13.88 2.03 -10.45
N ARG A 384 -13.27 1.26 -9.53
CA ARG A 384 -11.89 1.48 -9.06
C ARG A 384 -10.84 1.49 -10.18
N SER A 385 -11.09 0.79 -11.28
CA SER A 385 -10.16 0.68 -12.42
C SER A 385 -10.22 1.86 -13.40
N GLY A 386 -11.11 2.83 -13.18
CA GLY A 386 -11.41 3.91 -14.13
C GLY A 386 -12.57 3.59 -15.09
N THR A 387 -13.08 2.35 -15.08
CA THR A 387 -14.24 1.92 -15.88
C THR A 387 -15.35 1.42 -14.93
N PRO A 388 -16.51 2.11 -14.83
CA PRO A 388 -17.56 1.82 -13.83
C PRO A 388 -18.16 0.41 -13.87
N ASP A 389 -18.32 -0.16 -15.07
CA ASP A 389 -18.97 -1.45 -15.31
C ASP A 389 -17.97 -2.62 -15.46
N ALA A 390 -16.68 -2.38 -15.27
CA ALA A 390 -15.65 -3.41 -15.36
C ALA A 390 -15.67 -4.38 -14.17
N GLU A 391 -15.37 -5.64 -14.46
CA GLU A 391 -15.22 -6.68 -13.46
C GLU A 391 -13.75 -6.86 -13.08
N ILE A 392 -13.38 -6.44 -11.86
CA ILE A 392 -12.01 -6.52 -11.35
C ILE A 392 -11.86 -7.75 -10.43
N TYR A 393 -10.95 -8.65 -10.79
CA TYR A 393 -10.61 -9.82 -9.99
C TYR A 393 -9.23 -9.62 -9.35
N LEU A 394 -9.11 -9.89 -8.05
CA LEU A 394 -7.81 -9.83 -7.36
C LEU A 394 -7.21 -11.23 -7.28
N VAL A 395 -5.97 -11.35 -7.75
CA VAL A 395 -5.27 -12.63 -7.87
C VAL A 395 -3.81 -12.48 -7.47
N SER A 396 -3.11 -13.59 -7.32
CA SER A 396 -1.65 -13.61 -7.19
C SER A 396 -0.95 -13.38 -8.54
N PRO A 397 0.35 -12.99 -8.57
CA PRO A 397 1.15 -12.94 -9.80
C PRO A 397 1.15 -14.25 -10.59
N GLU A 398 1.18 -15.38 -9.90
CA GLU A 398 1.15 -16.73 -10.47
C GLU A 398 -0.15 -16.96 -11.26
N THR A 399 -1.29 -16.74 -10.60
CA THR A 399 -2.61 -16.88 -11.23
C THR A 399 -2.80 -15.87 -12.37
N ALA A 400 -2.27 -14.65 -12.21
CA ALA A 400 -2.34 -13.61 -13.21
C ALA A 400 -1.58 -13.98 -14.49
N VAL A 401 -0.33 -14.46 -14.38
CA VAL A 401 0.47 -14.85 -15.55
C VAL A 401 -0.09 -16.09 -16.24
N ALA A 402 -0.56 -17.09 -15.48
CA ALA A 402 -1.23 -18.26 -16.04
C ALA A 402 -2.47 -17.88 -16.85
N SER A 403 -3.28 -16.97 -16.31
CA SER A 403 -4.47 -16.47 -17.00
C SER A 403 -4.14 -15.62 -18.22
N ALA A 404 -3.05 -14.83 -18.17
CA ALA A 404 -2.58 -14.01 -19.29
C ALA A 404 -2.14 -14.84 -20.50
N LEU A 405 -1.56 -16.03 -20.26
CA LEU A 405 -1.20 -16.97 -21.32
C LEU A 405 -2.43 -17.67 -21.92
N GLU A 406 -3.40 -18.02 -21.09
CA GLU A 406 -4.56 -18.83 -21.51
C GLU A 406 -5.71 -17.99 -22.09
N GLY A 407 -5.76 -16.67 -21.83
CA GLY A 407 -6.84 -15.80 -22.30
C GLY A 407 -8.13 -15.87 -21.47
N ARG A 408 -8.09 -16.61 -20.36
CA ARG A 408 -9.19 -16.82 -19.41
C ARG A 408 -8.61 -17.10 -18.02
N ILE A 409 -9.44 -16.99 -16.99
CA ILE A 409 -9.06 -17.37 -15.62
C ILE A 409 -8.55 -18.82 -15.62
N CYS A 410 -7.32 -19.01 -15.15
CA CYS A 410 -6.58 -20.26 -15.19
C CYS A 410 -5.87 -20.51 -13.86
N ASP A 411 -5.97 -21.73 -13.35
CA ASP A 411 -5.21 -22.17 -12.18
C ASP A 411 -3.71 -22.28 -12.51
N PRO A 412 -2.82 -21.59 -11.77
CA PRO A 412 -1.40 -21.55 -12.10
C PRO A 412 -0.71 -22.92 -12.03
N ARG A 413 -1.27 -23.88 -11.29
CA ARG A 413 -0.72 -25.24 -11.19
C ARG A 413 -0.74 -25.98 -12.54
N ARG A 414 -1.54 -25.52 -13.51
CA ARG A 414 -1.56 -26.06 -14.88
C ARG A 414 -0.30 -25.74 -15.68
N LEU A 415 0.51 -24.78 -15.24
CA LEU A 415 1.78 -24.42 -15.88
C LEU A 415 2.89 -25.45 -15.63
N GLY A 416 2.67 -26.44 -14.75
CA GLY A 416 3.65 -27.49 -14.45
C GLY A 416 4.55 -27.12 -13.27
N GLU A 417 5.86 -27.28 -13.43
CA GLU A 417 6.83 -26.96 -12.38
C GLU A 417 7.00 -25.43 -12.23
N GLU A 418 6.93 -24.93 -11.00
CA GLU A 418 7.16 -23.52 -10.70
C GLU A 418 8.63 -23.14 -10.90
N PRO A 419 8.94 -22.07 -11.66
CA PRO A 419 10.32 -21.65 -11.86
C PRO A 419 10.94 -21.19 -10.54
N ARG A 420 12.16 -21.64 -10.28
CA ARG A 420 12.94 -21.17 -9.13
C ARG A 420 13.51 -19.79 -9.41
N ILE A 421 13.24 -18.85 -8.51
CA ILE A 421 13.74 -17.47 -8.61
C ILE A 421 14.87 -17.27 -7.63
N GLU A 422 16.04 -16.93 -8.16
CA GLU A 422 17.18 -16.48 -7.37
C GLU A 422 17.19 -14.96 -7.31
N GLU A 423 17.17 -14.39 -6.11
CA GLU A 423 17.32 -12.96 -5.93
C GLU A 423 18.80 -12.56 -6.11
N PRO A 424 19.13 -11.74 -7.11
CA PRO A 424 20.49 -11.26 -7.31
C PRO A 424 20.85 -10.25 -6.20
N PRO A 425 22.15 -10.06 -5.92
CA PRO A 425 22.58 -8.99 -5.04
C PRO A 425 22.14 -7.63 -5.60
N LEU A 426 21.87 -6.67 -4.71
CA LEU A 426 21.55 -5.31 -5.15
C LEU A 426 22.71 -4.73 -5.95
N SER A 427 22.41 -4.23 -7.16
CA SER A 427 23.39 -3.51 -7.95
C SER A 427 23.61 -2.10 -7.40
N PRO A 428 24.86 -1.69 -7.12
CA PRO A 428 25.16 -0.33 -6.67
C PRO A 428 24.88 0.74 -7.75
N GLU A 429 24.64 0.34 -8.99
CA GLU A 429 24.32 1.23 -10.11
C GLU A 429 22.89 1.76 -10.04
N VAL A 430 21.96 1.00 -9.44
CA VAL A 430 20.55 1.38 -9.33
C VAL A 430 20.31 2.05 -7.97
N LYS A 431 20.70 3.32 -7.88
CA LYS A 431 20.44 4.13 -6.68
C LYS A 431 18.99 4.61 -6.65
N ALA A 432 18.38 4.55 -5.47
CA ALA A 432 17.11 5.24 -5.24
C ALA A 432 17.33 6.76 -5.39
N LEU A 433 16.45 7.42 -6.12
CA LEU A 433 16.44 8.86 -6.27
C LEU A 433 15.65 9.43 -5.10
N ILE A 434 16.32 9.78 -4.01
CA ILE A 434 15.67 10.43 -2.87
C ILE A 434 16.43 11.72 -2.58
N HIS A 435 15.71 12.83 -2.64
CA HIS A 435 16.24 14.14 -2.30
C HIS A 435 16.24 14.30 -0.78
N PRO A 436 17.38 14.62 -0.16
CA PRO A 436 17.44 14.84 1.27
C PRO A 436 16.74 16.16 1.67
N PRO A 437 16.38 16.30 2.96
CA PRO A 437 15.92 17.56 3.54
C PRO A 437 16.83 18.74 3.23
N GLY A 438 16.26 19.94 3.15
CA GLY A 438 17.01 21.19 3.10
C GLY A 438 17.71 21.49 4.44
N SER A 439 18.85 22.18 4.36
CA SER A 439 19.50 22.71 5.56
C SER A 439 18.71 23.90 6.13
N ARG A 440 18.84 24.21 7.43
CA ARG A 440 18.14 25.37 8.04
C ARG A 440 18.62 26.71 7.48
N ASP A 441 19.87 26.76 7.00
CA ASP A 441 20.49 27.97 6.47
C ASP A 441 20.23 28.17 4.97
N GLU A 442 19.55 27.23 4.32
CA GLU A 442 19.20 27.29 2.90
C GLU A 442 17.94 28.14 2.73
N ALA A 443 18.07 29.25 1.98
CA ALA A 443 16.93 30.08 1.61
C ALA A 443 16.08 29.36 0.54
N LEU A 444 15.16 28.50 0.98
CA LEU A 444 14.29 27.70 0.13
C LEU A 444 12.95 28.41 -0.13
N GLU A 445 12.69 28.69 -1.40
CA GLU A 445 11.38 29.16 -1.88
C GLU A 445 10.42 27.99 -2.09
N VAL A 446 9.17 28.14 -1.65
CA VAL A 446 8.09 27.17 -1.91
C VAL A 446 7.30 27.61 -3.13
N ILE A 447 7.36 26.81 -4.19
CA ILE A 447 6.73 27.13 -5.47
C ILE A 447 5.31 26.56 -5.49
N ARG A 448 4.33 27.35 -5.95
CA ARG A 448 2.92 26.93 -6.07
C ARG A 448 2.37 27.22 -7.46
N GLY A 449 1.74 26.22 -8.06
CA GLY A 449 0.94 26.40 -9.27
C GLY A 449 -0.39 27.08 -9.00
N PRO A 450 -1.10 27.56 -10.05
CA PRO A 450 -2.36 28.28 -9.89
C PRO A 450 -3.51 27.39 -9.37
N ASN A 451 -3.40 26.06 -9.53
CA ASN A 451 -4.36 25.10 -8.97
C ASN A 451 -4.18 24.88 -7.46
N ILE A 452 -3.01 25.15 -6.90
CA ILE A 452 -2.76 24.98 -5.46
C ILE A 452 -3.38 26.18 -4.74
N ARG A 453 -4.42 25.93 -3.94
CA ARG A 453 -5.12 26.98 -3.19
C ARG A 453 -4.75 26.93 -1.71
N PRO A 454 -4.51 28.09 -1.06
CA PRO A 454 -4.34 28.13 0.38
C PRO A 454 -5.61 27.64 1.08
N LEU A 455 -5.46 27.07 2.27
CA LEU A 455 -6.59 26.75 3.12
C LEU A 455 -7.34 28.03 3.52
N PRO A 456 -8.68 27.98 3.63
CA PRO A 456 -9.43 29.11 4.15
C PRO A 456 -9.06 29.38 5.61
N GLN A 457 -9.31 30.60 6.09
CA GLN A 457 -9.28 30.85 7.52
C GLN A 457 -10.47 30.15 8.17
N PHE A 458 -10.18 29.27 9.13
CA PHE A 458 -11.21 28.56 9.88
C PHE A 458 -11.58 29.37 11.12
N GLU A 459 -12.87 29.69 11.27
CA GLU A 459 -13.39 30.17 12.54
C GLU A 459 -13.41 29.02 13.57
N PRO A 460 -13.32 29.31 14.88
CA PRO A 460 -13.51 28.29 15.90
C PRO A 460 -14.83 27.55 15.72
N LEU A 461 -14.81 26.22 15.94
CA LEU A 461 -16.04 25.43 15.88
C LEU A 461 -17.06 25.98 16.89
N PRO A 462 -18.31 26.25 16.48
CA PRO A 462 -19.33 26.73 17.40
C PRO A 462 -19.72 25.64 18.40
N GLU A 463 -20.17 26.04 19.60
CA GLU A 463 -20.67 25.09 20.61
C GLU A 463 -21.88 24.29 20.13
N ARG A 464 -22.63 24.82 19.15
CA ARG A 464 -23.80 24.19 18.57
C ARG A 464 -23.71 24.25 17.04
N ILE A 465 -23.84 23.08 16.41
CA ILE A 465 -23.94 22.93 14.96
C ILE A 465 -25.39 22.61 14.61
N GLU A 466 -26.00 23.41 13.72
CA GLU A 466 -27.33 23.17 13.16
C GLU A 466 -27.23 23.14 11.63
N GLY A 467 -28.03 22.30 10.97
CA GLY A 467 -27.96 22.15 9.52
C GLY A 467 -29.15 21.39 8.93
N LYS A 468 -29.23 21.37 7.60
CA LYS A 468 -30.22 20.56 6.85
C LYS A 468 -29.57 19.26 6.39
N VAL A 469 -30.34 18.18 6.41
CA VAL A 469 -29.91 16.92 5.79
C VAL A 469 -29.91 17.12 4.27
N LEU A 470 -28.72 17.14 3.66
CA LEU A 470 -28.56 17.34 2.22
C LEU A 470 -28.78 16.03 1.44
N LEU A 471 -28.24 14.92 1.95
CA LEU A 471 -28.29 13.62 1.30
C LEU A 471 -28.45 12.51 2.36
N LYS A 472 -29.25 11.49 2.05
CA LYS A 472 -29.37 10.26 2.84
C LYS A 472 -28.96 9.06 1.99
N VAL A 473 -27.90 8.38 2.40
CA VAL A 473 -27.33 7.21 1.70
C VAL A 473 -27.58 5.91 2.47
N GLY A 474 -27.35 4.77 1.81
CA GLY A 474 -27.40 3.45 2.43
C GLY A 474 -26.11 3.05 3.14
N ASP A 475 -25.98 1.75 3.42
CA ASP A 475 -24.78 1.17 4.05
C ASP A 475 -23.63 0.99 3.04
N ASN A 476 -22.40 0.85 3.56
CA ASN A 476 -21.18 0.52 2.82
C ASN A 476 -20.79 1.54 1.73
N VAL A 477 -21.12 2.82 1.93
CA VAL A 477 -20.62 3.90 1.08
C VAL A 477 -19.12 4.07 1.30
N SER A 478 -18.34 3.81 0.26
CA SER A 478 -16.89 3.92 0.27
C SER A 478 -16.41 5.37 0.09
N THR A 479 -15.15 5.66 0.44
CA THR A 479 -14.55 6.97 0.18
C THR A 479 -14.46 7.30 -1.31
N ASP A 480 -14.34 6.28 -2.18
CA ASP A 480 -14.37 6.47 -3.64
C ASP A 480 -15.78 6.86 -4.13
N GLU A 481 -16.85 6.51 -3.41
CA GLU A 481 -18.23 6.96 -3.70
C GLU A 481 -18.54 8.34 -3.09
N ILE A 482 -17.90 8.70 -1.97
CA ILE A 482 -17.99 10.04 -1.37
C ILE A 482 -17.22 11.05 -2.23
N LEU A 483 -16.00 10.71 -2.65
CA LEU A 483 -15.17 11.55 -3.49
C LEU A 483 -14.33 10.68 -4.43
N PRO A 484 -14.68 10.61 -5.72
CA PRO A 484 -14.00 9.74 -6.67
C PRO A 484 -12.50 10.05 -6.79
N ALA A 485 -11.71 9.01 -7.02
CA ALA A 485 -10.32 9.16 -7.45
C ALA A 485 -10.22 9.25 -8.99
N GLY A 486 -9.06 8.87 -9.55
CA GLY A 486 -8.80 8.83 -10.98
C GLY A 486 -8.32 10.16 -11.57
N ALA A 487 -7.95 10.10 -12.85
CA ALA A 487 -7.20 11.16 -13.53
C ALA A 487 -7.93 12.51 -13.67
N LYS A 488 -9.26 12.56 -13.44
CA LYS A 488 -10.05 13.81 -13.49
C LYS A 488 -10.10 14.55 -12.15
N VAL A 489 -10.12 13.80 -11.04
CA VAL A 489 -10.38 14.37 -9.71
C VAL A 489 -9.09 14.52 -8.90
N LEU A 490 -8.17 13.56 -9.01
CA LEU A 490 -6.91 13.60 -8.26
C LEU A 490 -6.05 14.85 -8.52
N PRO A 491 -5.99 15.44 -9.74
CA PRO A 491 -5.27 16.68 -9.95
C PRO A 491 -5.83 17.89 -9.18
N LEU A 492 -7.03 17.80 -8.59
CA LEU A 492 -7.68 18.89 -7.85
C LEU A 492 -7.50 18.77 -6.33
N ARG A 493 -6.71 17.81 -5.84
CA ARG A 493 -6.57 17.54 -4.38
C ARG A 493 -6.03 18.71 -3.58
N SER A 494 -5.25 19.59 -4.21
CA SER A 494 -4.72 20.83 -3.64
C SER A 494 -5.67 22.04 -3.82
N ASN A 495 -6.88 21.83 -4.34
CA ASN A 495 -7.88 22.85 -4.66
C ASN A 495 -9.25 22.49 -4.07
N ILE A 496 -9.43 22.71 -2.77
CA ILE A 496 -10.66 22.35 -2.04
C ILE A 496 -11.94 22.87 -2.74
N PRO A 497 -12.04 24.14 -3.18
CA PRO A 497 -13.23 24.62 -3.88
C PRO A 497 -13.53 23.88 -5.19
N ALA A 498 -12.50 23.53 -5.98
CA ALA A 498 -12.69 22.84 -7.24
C ALA A 498 -13.07 21.37 -7.03
N ILE A 499 -12.35 20.66 -6.15
CA ILE A 499 -12.59 19.23 -5.90
C ILE A 499 -13.95 18.99 -5.21
N ALA A 500 -14.44 19.97 -4.43
CA ALA A 500 -15.74 19.88 -3.78
C ALA A 500 -16.90 19.61 -4.74
N SER A 501 -16.80 20.08 -6.00
CA SER A 501 -17.82 19.85 -7.05
C SER A 501 -18.01 18.38 -7.44
N TYR A 502 -17.08 17.50 -7.06
CA TYR A 502 -17.15 16.06 -7.32
C TYR A 502 -17.68 15.26 -6.11
N THR A 503 -17.85 15.91 -4.95
CA THR A 503 -18.29 15.24 -3.72
C THR A 503 -19.70 14.69 -3.90
N PHE A 504 -19.88 13.42 -3.60
CA PHE A 504 -21.11 12.64 -3.78
C PHE A 504 -21.63 12.53 -5.22
N GLY A 505 -20.93 13.05 -6.23
CA GLY A 505 -21.41 13.07 -7.62
C GLY A 505 -21.62 11.68 -8.25
N SER A 506 -20.98 10.64 -7.72
CA SER A 506 -21.23 9.24 -8.11
C SER A 506 -22.50 8.63 -7.49
N ILE A 507 -23.00 9.21 -6.40
CA ILE A 507 -24.21 8.76 -5.69
C ILE A 507 -25.41 9.60 -6.11
N ASP A 508 -25.24 10.93 -6.09
CA ASP A 508 -26.25 11.91 -6.45
C ASP A 508 -25.63 12.93 -7.42
N PRO A 509 -26.03 12.91 -8.71
CA PRO A 509 -25.48 13.81 -9.71
C PRO A 509 -26.14 15.20 -9.71
N THR A 510 -27.10 15.46 -8.80
CA THR A 510 -27.92 16.70 -8.80
C THR A 510 -27.29 17.89 -8.10
#